data_AF-A0A9W8TKW1-F1
#
_entry.id   AF-A0A9W8TKW1-F1
#
_cell.length_a   1.000
_cell.length_b   1.000
_cell.length_c   1.000
_cell.angle_alpha   90.00
_cell.angle_beta   90.00
_cell.angle_gamma   90.00
#
_symmetry.space_group_name_H-M   'P 1'
#
loop_
_entity.id
_entity.type
_entity.pdbx_description
1 polymer ?
#
loop_
_entity_poly.entity_id
_entity_poly.type
_entity_poly.pdbx_seq_one_letter_code
_entity_poly.pdbx_strand_id
1 'polypeptide(L)'
;MKDGEKEDEVDIDIEIPPGIIQDVLAESQKRKAESDLGSSRSNKTHVSDHCKHGYGVEGFISITGDRAQRLEEYCDWTLVQTKSDRWRSELEAANQCAIDYFLELNSIIQHPQAAINMLVRGGVKPGVALQFVSKSNIDKWWKESQETGTSNV
;
A
#
# COMPACT_ATOMS: atom_id res chain seq x y z
N MET A 1 -0.50 41.71 19.37
CA MET A 1 -1.85 41.18 19.10
C MET A 1 -1.66 39.88 18.34
N LYS A 2 -2.37 38.82 18.75
CA LYS A 2 -2.32 37.48 18.15
C LYS A 2 -3.27 37.47 16.95
N ASP A 3 -2.79 37.15 15.77
CA ASP A 3 -3.66 36.75 14.66
C ASP A 3 -3.75 35.23 14.65
N GLY A 4 -4.96 34.74 14.90
CA GLY A 4 -5.29 33.33 14.92
C GLY A 4 -5.35 32.78 13.50
N GLU A 5 -4.50 31.79 13.24
CA GLU A 5 -4.61 30.93 12.08
C GLU A 5 -5.91 30.12 12.19
N LYS A 6 -6.66 30.13 11.09
CA LYS A 6 -7.94 29.44 10.97
C LYS A 6 -7.61 28.07 10.40
N GLU A 7 -7.96 27.02 11.12
CA GLU A 7 -7.80 25.65 10.67
C GLU A 7 -8.80 25.40 9.55
N ASP A 8 -8.32 25.28 8.31
CA ASP A 8 -9.12 24.82 7.19
C ASP A 8 -9.41 23.33 7.40
N GLU A 9 -10.67 23.03 7.73
CA GLU A 9 -11.19 21.66 7.86
C GLU A 9 -11.24 21.03 6.46
N VAL A 10 -10.19 20.28 6.11
CA VAL A 10 -10.10 19.56 4.85
C VAL A 10 -10.97 18.31 4.95
N ASP A 11 -12.13 18.32 4.30
CA ASP A 11 -12.99 17.16 4.15
C ASP A 11 -12.33 16.20 3.15
N ILE A 12 -11.63 15.18 3.67
CA ILE A 12 -10.97 14.16 2.86
C ILE A 12 -11.98 13.05 2.65
N ASP A 13 -12.49 12.91 1.42
CA ASP A 13 -13.34 11.80 1.03
C ASP A 13 -12.48 10.52 0.95
N ILE A 14 -12.35 9.83 2.08
CA ILE A 14 -11.64 8.56 2.17
C ILE A 14 -12.58 7.49 1.61
N GLU A 15 -12.40 7.14 0.34
CA GLU A 15 -13.06 5.98 -0.24
C GLU A 15 -12.54 4.71 0.45
N ILE A 16 -13.32 4.19 1.40
CA ILE A 16 -13.01 2.95 2.10
C ILE A 16 -13.32 1.79 1.13
N PRO A 17 -12.33 0.98 0.74
CA PRO A 17 -12.56 -0.17 -0.11
C PRO A 17 -13.60 -1.10 0.55
N PRO A 18 -14.63 -1.55 -0.18
CA PRO A 18 -15.77 -2.28 0.40
C PRO A 18 -15.38 -3.60 1.10
N GLY A 19 -14.20 -4.16 0.82
CA GLY A 19 -13.66 -5.33 1.51
C GLY A 19 -13.34 -5.10 3.00
N ILE A 20 -12.88 -3.90 3.38
CA ILE A 20 -12.50 -3.60 4.77
C ILE A 20 -13.73 -3.61 5.69
N ILE A 21 -14.85 -3.09 5.21
CA ILE A 21 -16.11 -3.05 5.96
C ILE A 21 -16.63 -4.48 6.19
N GLN A 22 -16.50 -5.36 5.19
CA GLN A 22 -16.90 -6.76 5.31
C GLN A 22 -16.02 -7.51 6.32
N ASP A 23 -14.70 -7.30 6.29
CA ASP A 23 -13.77 -7.96 7.22
C ASP A 23 -14.02 -7.53 8.68
N VAL A 24 -14.25 -6.24 8.94
CA VAL A 24 -14.53 -5.72 10.28
C VAL A 24 -15.89 -6.20 10.81
N LEU A 25 -16.91 -6.27 9.95
CA LEU A 25 -18.23 -6.78 10.34
C LEU A 25 -18.23 -8.29 10.56
N ALA A 26 -17.45 -9.05 9.77
CA ALA A 26 -17.28 -10.48 9.95
C ALA A 26 -16.51 -10.83 11.25
N GLU A 27 -15.48 -10.05 11.60
CA GLU A 27 -14.79 -10.21 12.89
C GLU A 27 -15.68 -9.83 14.09
N SER A 28 -16.51 -8.80 13.95
CA SER A 28 -17.37 -8.32 15.04
C SER A 28 -18.55 -9.25 15.33
N GLN A 29 -19.05 -9.98 14.33
CA GLN A 29 -20.13 -10.97 14.50
C GLN A 29 -19.69 -12.25 15.23
N LYS A 30 -18.37 -12.47 15.44
CA LYS A 30 -17.87 -13.70 16.10
C LYS A 30 -17.90 -13.67 17.62
N ARG A 31 -18.48 -12.62 18.23
CA ARG A 31 -18.66 -12.52 19.69
C ARG A 31 -20.10 -12.21 20.06
N LYS A 32 -21.06 -13.12 19.84
CA LYS A 32 -22.24 -13.32 20.70
C LYS A 32 -22.96 -14.64 20.41
N ALA A 33 -22.49 -15.69 21.09
CA ALA A 33 -23.20 -16.90 21.52
C ALA A 33 -22.09 -17.66 22.29
N GLU A 34 -22.17 -18.00 23.57
CA GLU A 34 -23.30 -18.33 24.41
C GLU A 34 -22.97 -18.02 25.89
N SER A 35 -24.03 -18.03 26.67
CA SER A 35 -24.15 -17.87 28.11
C SER A 35 -23.33 -18.85 28.96
N ASP A 36 -22.76 -18.29 30.02
CA ASP A 36 -22.73 -18.83 31.39
C ASP A 36 -21.73 -19.94 31.79
N LEU A 37 -21.27 -19.76 33.04
CA LEU A 37 -20.58 -20.69 33.94
C LEU A 37 -19.10 -21.05 33.69
N GLY A 38 -18.26 -20.49 34.58
CA GLY A 38 -17.34 -21.33 35.36
C GLY A 38 -15.89 -21.45 34.88
N SER A 39 -15.00 -20.85 35.68
CA SER A 39 -13.79 -21.49 36.22
C SER A 39 -12.73 -22.10 35.28
N SER A 40 -11.50 -21.63 35.53
CA SER A 40 -10.24 -22.39 35.49
C SER A 40 -9.45 -22.47 34.16
N ARG A 41 -8.47 -21.56 34.07
CA ARG A 41 -7.03 -21.88 33.97
C ARG A 41 -6.65 -23.05 33.04
N SER A 42 -6.24 -22.73 31.82
CA SER A 42 -5.03 -23.30 31.18
C SER A 42 -4.79 -22.68 29.80
N ASN A 43 -3.72 -21.91 29.67
CA ASN A 43 -3.20 -21.46 28.37
C ASN A 43 -2.65 -22.67 27.63
N LYS A 44 -3.41 -23.20 26.66
CA LYS A 44 -2.90 -24.10 25.63
C LYS A 44 -2.69 -23.30 24.36
N THR A 45 -1.43 -23.02 24.05
CA THR A 45 -0.97 -22.53 22.76
C THR A 45 -1.41 -23.52 21.69
N HIS A 46 -2.37 -23.11 20.86
CA HIS A 46 -2.65 -23.80 19.60
C HIS A 46 -2.06 -22.94 18.48
N VAL A 47 -0.90 -23.37 18.00
CA VAL A 47 -0.41 -22.96 16.68
C VAL A 47 -1.46 -23.46 15.69
N SER A 48 -2.16 -22.55 15.01
CA SER A 48 -3.11 -22.91 13.97
C SER A 48 -2.65 -22.27 12.67
N ASP A 49 -2.00 -23.10 11.87
CA ASP A 49 -1.68 -22.87 10.47
C ASP A 49 -2.95 -22.62 9.66
N HIS A 50 -3.25 -21.36 9.36
CA HIS A 50 -4.17 -21.01 8.27
C HIS A 50 -3.68 -19.79 7.48
N CYS A 51 -2.43 -19.84 7.01
CA CYS A 51 -2.01 -19.10 5.82
C CYS A 51 -2.56 -19.82 4.59
N LYS A 52 -3.82 -19.56 4.24
CA LYS A 52 -4.34 -19.76 2.88
C LYS A 52 -5.11 -18.51 2.45
N HIS A 53 -4.40 -17.39 2.36
CA HIS A 53 -4.83 -16.31 1.47
C HIS A 53 -4.59 -16.81 0.04
N GLY A 54 -5.63 -17.36 -0.56
CA GLY A 54 -5.65 -17.72 -1.97
C GLY A 54 -5.35 -16.47 -2.78
N TYR A 55 -4.24 -16.52 -3.52
CA TYR A 55 -3.96 -15.59 -4.61
C TYR A 55 -5.07 -15.78 -5.65
N GLY A 56 -6.11 -14.95 -5.56
CA GLY A 56 -7.06 -14.76 -6.64
C GLY A 56 -6.28 -14.29 -7.86
N VAL A 57 -6.35 -15.05 -8.95
CA VAL A 57 -5.73 -14.72 -10.24
C VAL A 57 -6.52 -13.59 -10.88
N GLU A 58 -6.41 -12.39 -10.34
CA GLU A 58 -6.76 -11.16 -11.02
C GLU A 58 -5.54 -10.69 -11.81
N GLY A 59 -5.73 -10.47 -13.11
CA GLY A 59 -4.73 -10.04 -14.09
C GLY A 59 -3.44 -9.49 -13.48
N PHE A 60 -2.39 -10.30 -13.53
CA PHE A 60 -1.06 -9.88 -13.13
C PHE A 60 -0.57 -8.86 -14.15
N ILE A 61 -0.31 -7.62 -13.71
CA ILE A 61 0.52 -6.70 -14.48
C ILE A 61 1.92 -7.31 -14.48
N SER A 62 2.42 -7.62 -15.67
CA SER A 62 3.79 -8.06 -15.89
C SER A 62 4.53 -6.89 -16.52
N ILE A 63 5.35 -6.22 -15.72
CA ILE A 63 6.19 -5.12 -16.20
C ILE A 63 7.36 -5.75 -16.96
N THR A 64 7.47 -5.42 -18.25
CA THR A 64 8.52 -5.91 -19.14
C THR A 64 9.60 -4.85 -19.38
N GLY A 65 10.82 -5.28 -19.70
CA GLY A 65 11.96 -4.40 -19.96
C GLY A 65 13.02 -4.49 -18.87
N ASP A 66 13.89 -3.47 -18.80
CA ASP A 66 14.91 -3.42 -17.77
C ASP A 66 14.29 -3.20 -16.38
N ARG A 67 14.58 -4.11 -15.47
CA ARG A 67 13.86 -4.24 -14.21
C ARG A 67 14.15 -3.09 -13.24
N ALA A 68 15.41 -2.66 -13.18
CA ALA A 68 15.87 -1.58 -12.32
C ALA A 68 15.43 -0.23 -12.88
N GLN A 69 15.59 -0.03 -14.20
CA GLN A 69 15.14 1.18 -14.88
C GLN A 69 13.64 1.40 -14.72
N ARG A 70 12.82 0.35 -14.76
CA ARG A 70 11.37 0.45 -14.56
C ARG A 70 11.01 0.93 -13.15
N LEU A 71 11.75 0.48 -12.14
CA LEU A 71 11.57 0.96 -10.77
C LEU A 71 11.94 2.44 -10.66
N GLU A 72 13.06 2.86 -11.26
CA GLU A 72 13.46 4.28 -11.31
C GLU A 72 12.43 5.16 -12.03
N GLU A 73 11.96 4.74 -13.20
CA GLU A 73 10.94 5.46 -13.98
C GLU A 73 9.62 5.60 -13.22
N TYR A 74 9.22 4.58 -12.46
CA TYR A 74 8.05 4.67 -11.59
C TYR A 74 8.27 5.66 -10.45
N CYS A 75 9.44 5.61 -9.79
CA CYS A 75 9.80 6.59 -8.76
C CYS A 75 9.70 8.02 -9.31
N ASP A 76 10.29 8.29 -10.47
CA ASP A 76 10.21 9.61 -11.11
C ASP A 76 8.77 10.00 -11.42
N TRP A 77 7.97 9.08 -11.97
CA TRP A 77 6.56 9.33 -12.25
C TRP A 77 5.77 9.69 -11.00
N THR A 78 5.97 8.99 -9.88
CA THR A 78 5.25 9.28 -8.62
C THR A 78 5.51 10.70 -8.10
N LEU A 79 6.73 11.22 -8.33
CA LEU A 79 7.09 12.60 -7.99
C LEU A 79 6.43 13.62 -8.92
N VAL A 80 6.29 13.31 -10.22
CA VAL A 80 5.60 14.17 -11.19
C VAL A 80 4.10 14.28 -10.86
N GLN A 81 3.48 13.19 -10.40
CA GLN A 81 2.05 13.18 -10.05
C GLN A 81 1.74 14.00 -8.78
N THR A 82 2.74 14.22 -7.92
CA THR A 82 2.55 14.90 -6.63
C THR A 82 2.74 16.41 -6.77
N LYS A 83 1.69 17.19 -6.46
CA LYS A 83 1.72 18.66 -6.44
C LYS A 83 1.96 19.27 -5.06
N SER A 84 1.89 18.46 -3.99
CA SER A 84 2.09 18.93 -2.61
C SER A 84 3.55 18.78 -2.21
N ASP A 85 4.22 19.87 -1.86
CA ASP A 85 5.63 19.86 -1.45
C ASP A 85 5.87 18.99 -0.21
N ARG A 86 4.96 19.06 0.77
CA ARG A 86 5.03 18.23 1.97
C ARG A 86 4.93 16.75 1.64
N TRP A 87 3.99 16.37 0.77
CA TRP A 87 3.84 14.98 0.34
C TRP A 87 5.04 14.52 -0.51
N ARG A 88 5.57 15.43 -1.33
CA ARG A 88 6.70 15.17 -2.21
C ARG A 88 7.94 14.75 -1.41
N SER A 89 8.29 15.45 -0.33
CA SER A 89 9.45 15.06 0.49
C SER A 89 9.29 13.67 1.12
N GLU A 90 8.08 13.29 1.53
CA GLU A 90 7.83 11.97 2.09
C GLU A 90 7.89 10.87 1.02
N LEU A 91 7.45 11.19 -0.20
CA LEU A 91 7.49 10.30 -1.35
C LEU A 91 8.91 10.15 -1.92
N GLU A 92 9.72 11.20 -1.92
CA GLU A 92 11.15 11.14 -2.26
C GLU A 92 11.89 10.20 -1.32
N ALA A 93 11.60 10.25 -0.01
CA ALA A 93 12.15 9.30 0.96
C ALA A 93 11.70 7.85 0.67
N ALA A 94 10.44 7.65 0.27
CA ALA A 94 9.93 6.35 -0.12
C ALA A 94 10.61 5.82 -1.38
N ASN A 95 10.82 6.67 -2.38
CA ASN A 95 11.50 6.34 -3.63
C ASN A 95 12.95 5.96 -3.38
N GLN A 96 13.69 6.73 -2.57
CA GLN A 96 15.06 6.39 -2.21
C GLN A 96 15.13 5.05 -1.47
N CYS A 97 14.25 4.84 -0.48
CA CYS A 97 14.15 3.54 0.18
C CYS A 97 13.83 2.42 -0.82
N ALA A 98 12.97 2.68 -1.80
CA ALA A 98 12.60 1.68 -2.78
C ALA A 98 13.78 1.29 -3.67
N ILE A 99 14.57 2.27 -4.13
CA ILE A 99 15.79 2.04 -4.91
C ILE A 99 16.84 1.27 -4.10
N ASP A 100 16.98 1.56 -2.81
CA ASP A 100 17.97 0.92 -1.96
C ASP A 100 17.59 -0.55 -1.61
N TYR A 101 16.30 -0.85 -1.46
CA TYR A 101 15.83 -2.14 -0.95
C TYR A 101 15.21 -3.07 -2.00
N PHE A 102 14.69 -2.56 -3.11
CA PHE A 102 14.02 -3.38 -4.13
C PHE A 102 14.84 -3.49 -5.40
N LEU A 103 14.81 -4.67 -5.99
CA LEU A 103 15.45 -4.93 -7.29
C LEU A 103 14.54 -4.53 -8.46
N GLU A 104 13.22 -4.67 -8.30
CA GLU A 104 12.25 -4.47 -9.38
C GLU A 104 10.82 -4.25 -8.86
N LEU A 105 9.98 -3.59 -9.67
CA LEU A 105 8.55 -3.38 -9.37
C LEU A 105 7.74 -4.67 -9.32
N ASN A 106 8.08 -5.68 -10.15
CA ASN A 106 7.36 -6.95 -10.12
C ASN A 106 7.45 -7.63 -8.74
N SER A 107 8.55 -7.44 -8.00
CA SER A 107 8.69 -7.93 -6.62
C SER A 107 7.74 -7.21 -5.66
N ILE A 108 7.53 -5.90 -5.85
CA ILE A 108 6.55 -5.12 -5.08
C ILE A 108 5.13 -5.59 -5.39
N ILE A 109 4.80 -5.83 -6.66
CA ILE A 109 3.48 -6.33 -7.10
C ILE A 109 3.19 -7.73 -6.53
N GLN A 110 4.17 -8.63 -6.54
CA GLN A 110 4.01 -10.00 -6.04
C GLN A 110 3.90 -10.06 -4.52
N HIS A 111 4.59 -9.15 -3.82
CA HIS A 111 4.72 -9.16 -2.36
C HIS A 111 4.46 -7.78 -1.74
N PRO A 112 3.26 -7.18 -1.91
CA PRO A 112 2.99 -5.81 -1.50
C PRO A 112 3.12 -5.62 0.02
N GLN A 113 2.67 -6.58 0.83
CA GLN A 113 2.81 -6.49 2.29
C GLN A 113 4.27 -6.50 2.75
N ALA A 114 5.11 -7.31 2.09
CA ALA A 114 6.53 -7.33 2.40
C ALA A 114 7.19 -6.00 2.01
N ALA A 115 6.83 -5.45 0.85
CA ALA A 115 7.31 -4.15 0.40
C ALA A 115 6.89 -3.01 1.35
N ILE A 116 5.64 -2.97 1.79
CA ILE A 116 5.16 -1.99 2.79
C ILE A 116 5.99 -2.10 4.06
N ASN A 117 6.17 -3.31 4.59
CA ASN A 117 6.93 -3.52 5.82
C ASN A 117 8.39 -3.08 5.68
N MET A 118 9.00 -3.29 4.50
CA MET A 118 10.37 -2.84 4.21
C MET A 118 10.46 -1.32 4.16
N LEU A 119 9.54 -0.65 3.46
CA LEU A 119 9.49 0.82 3.40
C LEU A 119 9.29 1.43 4.79
N VAL A 120 8.36 0.89 5.58
CA VAL A 120 8.10 1.36 6.95
C VAL A 120 9.31 1.16 7.85
N ARG A 121 10.02 0.02 7.74
CA ARG A 121 11.29 -0.19 8.44
C ARG A 121 12.39 0.77 8.00
N GLY A 122 12.34 1.24 6.76
CA GLY A 122 13.19 2.31 6.22
C GLY A 122 12.81 3.72 6.69
N GLY A 123 11.77 3.88 7.52
CA GLY A 123 11.33 5.17 8.04
C GLY A 123 10.25 5.87 7.21
N VAL A 124 9.74 5.22 6.17
CA VAL A 124 8.62 5.74 5.37
C VAL A 124 7.32 5.63 6.16
N LYS A 125 6.48 6.66 6.10
CA LYS A 125 5.17 6.63 6.77
C LYS A 125 4.27 5.55 6.17
N PRO A 126 3.49 4.82 6.97
CA PRO A 126 2.63 3.74 6.45
C PRO A 126 1.68 4.16 5.33
N GLY A 127 1.08 5.36 5.41
CA GLY A 127 0.20 5.87 4.35
C GLY A 127 0.93 6.08 3.02
N VAL A 128 2.15 6.62 3.07
CA VAL A 128 3.01 6.81 1.89
C VAL A 128 3.45 5.46 1.32
N ALA A 129 3.86 4.53 2.18
CA ALA A 129 4.23 3.18 1.77
C ALA A 129 3.07 2.44 1.09
N LEU A 130 1.86 2.52 1.65
CA LEU A 130 0.64 1.95 1.06
C LEU A 130 0.36 2.55 -0.31
N GLN A 131 0.46 3.87 -0.44
CA GLN A 131 0.22 4.56 -1.70
C GLN A 131 1.28 4.22 -2.76
N PHE A 132 2.54 4.09 -2.35
CA PHE A 132 3.64 3.73 -3.23
C PHE A 132 3.48 2.31 -3.82
N VAL A 133 3.10 1.33 -3.00
CA VAL A 133 2.91 -0.06 -3.46
C VAL A 133 1.54 -0.32 -4.10
N SER A 134 0.68 0.70 -4.18
CA SER A 134 -0.69 0.55 -4.68
C SER A 134 -0.70 0.00 -6.10
N LYS A 135 -1.34 -1.15 -6.30
CA LYS A 135 -1.52 -1.76 -7.62
C LYS A 135 -2.13 -0.76 -8.61
N SER A 136 -3.13 0.00 -8.19
CA SER A 136 -3.77 1.01 -9.06
C SER A 136 -2.79 2.08 -9.56
N ASN A 137 -1.82 2.49 -8.74
CA ASN A 137 -0.83 3.49 -9.15
C ASN A 137 0.18 2.89 -10.12
N ILE A 138 0.65 1.68 -9.84
CA ILE A 138 1.58 0.95 -10.70
C ILE A 138 0.93 0.65 -12.06
N ASP A 139 -0.33 0.24 -12.07
CA ASP A 139 -1.09 -0.03 -13.30
C ASP A 139 -1.31 1.23 -14.13
N LYS A 140 -1.60 2.36 -13.47
CA LYS A 140 -1.77 3.66 -14.12
C LYS A 140 -0.46 4.10 -14.77
N TRP A 141 0.64 4.09 -14.01
CA TRP A 141 1.96 4.40 -14.55
C TRP A 141 2.32 3.49 -15.73
N TRP A 142 2.07 2.19 -15.62
CA TRP A 142 2.42 1.25 -16.67
C TRP A 142 1.67 1.55 -17.97
N LYS A 143 0.39 1.91 -17.90
CA LYS A 143 -0.40 2.32 -19.08
C LYS A 143 0.18 3.60 -19.71
N GLU A 144 0.41 4.64 -18.91
CA GLU A 144 0.96 5.93 -19.38
C GLU A 144 2.36 5.78 -19.99
N SER A 145 3.19 4.89 -19.44
CA SER A 145 4.55 4.61 -19.94
C SER A 145 4.53 3.93 -21.32
N GLN A 146 3.47 3.19 -21.63
CA GLN A 146 3.31 2.56 -22.95
C GLN A 146 2.78 3.55 -23.99
N GLU A 147 1.92 4.48 -23.58
CA GLU A 147 1.39 5.51 -24.47
C GLU A 147 2.47 6.53 -24.88
N THR A 148 3.33 6.93 -23.94
CA THR A 148 4.44 7.86 -24.21
C THR A 148 5.54 7.26 -25.11
N GLY A 149 5.68 5.93 -25.16
CA GLY A 149 6.59 5.23 -26.08
C GLY A 149 6.12 5.17 -27.54
N THR A 150 4.87 5.54 -27.85
CA THR A 150 4.29 5.41 -29.20
C THR A 150 4.22 6.70 -30.01
N SER A 151 4.62 7.84 -29.44
CA SER A 151 4.55 9.13 -30.12
C SER A 151 5.95 9.61 -30.55
N ASN A 152 6.55 8.90 -31.51
CA ASN A 152 7.65 9.40 -32.35
C ASN A 152 7.85 8.45 -33.56
N VAL A 153 6.97 8.56 -34.56
CA VAL A 153 7.23 8.19 -35.96
C VAL A 153 6.64 9.26 -36.85
#